data_AF-A0A7Y5W6E0-F1
#
_entry.id   AF-A0A7Y5W6E0-F1
#
_cell.length_a   1.000
_cell.length_b   1.000
_cell.length_c   1.000
_cell.angle_alpha   90.00
_cell.angle_beta   90.00
_cell.angle_gamma   90.00
#
_symmetry.space_group_name_H-M   'P 1'
#
loop_
_entity.id
_entity.type
_entity.pdbx_description
1 polymer ?
#
loop_
_entity_poly.entity_id
_entity_poly.type
_entity_poly.pdbx_seq_one_letter_code
_entity_poly.pdbx_strand_id
1 'polypeptide(L)'
;MMEEESFVGHIRANPLDEVPRLIYADYLEDRGDPRGEFIRIQCELSRRQIGDPLRPELTARERELLDAHAETWLAPLRELGAIGVSARCFRRGLIERIKIEADTFLANSGPLSAVAPALYGVELRDVGRVVDRLAELSLPSQIGCLDLSSNRLGPEHIARLKKAPWIQQLEEFCLTFNELGDQGVVELASVAWPRLRVLALGRNGIGPQAAAAVGALPGLRSLSMLLNPLGPEGAARLAGSPRVESLEELDLAATAIQSQGAVALARSGGLKSLKRLNLRGNGIAESALRELASVCPWNLTYLDLRSNATGPVRQVLEARFGDALVM
;
A
#
# COMPACT_ATOMS: atom_id res chain seq x y z
N MET A 1 -2.15 35.14 0.54
CA MET A 1 -3.01 34.42 1.50
C MET A 1 -4.23 33.80 0.84
N MET A 2 -5.20 34.54 0.30
CA MET A 2 -6.38 33.91 -0.36
C MET A 2 -6.02 33.08 -1.60
N GLU A 3 -5.04 33.52 -2.38
CA GLU A 3 -4.60 32.83 -3.60
C GLU A 3 -3.85 31.52 -3.32
N GLU A 4 -2.92 31.52 -2.34
CA GLU A 4 -2.22 30.32 -1.90
C GLU A 4 -3.17 29.26 -1.33
N GLU A 5 -4.14 29.68 -0.51
CA GLU A 5 -5.14 28.76 0.06
C GLU A 5 -5.99 28.10 -1.03
N SER A 6 -6.21 28.77 -2.16
CA SER A 6 -6.89 28.17 -3.31
C SER A 6 -6.06 27.02 -3.92
N PHE A 7 -4.76 27.21 -4.17
CA PHE A 7 -3.89 26.14 -4.67
C PHE A 7 -3.80 24.97 -3.69
N VAL A 8 -3.62 25.29 -2.41
CA VAL A 8 -3.58 24.33 -1.31
C VAL A 8 -4.88 23.55 -1.21
N GLY A 9 -6.04 24.21 -1.38
CA GLY A 9 -7.35 23.56 -1.40
C GLY A 9 -7.51 22.55 -2.53
N HIS A 10 -7.01 22.86 -3.73
CA HIS A 10 -7.02 21.92 -4.86
C HIS A 10 -6.12 20.70 -4.61
N ILE A 11 -4.96 20.89 -3.99
CA ILE A 11 -4.07 19.79 -3.58
C ILE A 11 -4.76 18.92 -2.52
N ARG A 12 -5.40 19.50 -1.49
CA ARG A 12 -6.12 18.71 -0.47
C ARG A 12 -7.25 17.88 -1.08
N ALA A 13 -7.96 18.42 -2.07
CA ALA A 13 -9.03 17.69 -2.74
C ALA A 13 -8.53 16.52 -3.60
N ASN A 14 -7.31 16.62 -4.14
CA ASN A 14 -6.72 15.62 -5.03
C ASN A 14 -5.24 15.39 -4.66
N PRO A 15 -4.95 14.81 -3.50
CA PRO A 15 -3.59 14.81 -2.93
C PRO A 15 -2.60 14.07 -3.81
N LEU A 16 -3.03 13.09 -4.61
CA LEU A 16 -2.15 12.31 -5.48
C LEU A 16 -2.00 12.87 -6.90
N ASP A 17 -2.79 13.89 -7.27
CA ASP A 17 -2.76 14.49 -8.61
C ASP A 17 -1.56 15.44 -8.76
N GLU A 18 -0.83 15.30 -9.85
CA GLU A 18 0.34 16.12 -10.18
C GLU A 18 -0.05 17.47 -10.78
N VAL A 19 -1.24 17.60 -11.40
CA VAL A 19 -1.69 18.85 -12.02
C VAL A 19 -1.77 20.00 -11.00
N PRO A 20 -2.51 19.90 -9.88
CA PRO A 20 -2.58 20.98 -8.90
C PRO A 20 -1.22 21.24 -8.21
N ARG A 21 -0.37 20.21 -8.11
CA ARG A 21 0.99 20.33 -7.55
C ARG A 21 1.89 21.17 -8.45
N LEU A 22 1.87 20.93 -9.76
CA LEU A 22 2.67 21.68 -10.74
C LEU A 22 2.21 23.13 -10.84
N ILE A 23 0.91 23.40 -10.76
CA ILE A 23 0.38 24.78 -10.71
C ILE A 23 0.87 25.47 -9.42
N TYR A 24 0.85 24.79 -8.27
CA TYR A 24 1.40 25.34 -7.03
C TYR A 24 2.93 25.54 -7.11
N ALA A 25 3.64 24.71 -7.87
CA ALA A 25 5.07 24.88 -8.11
C ALA A 25 5.37 26.19 -8.88
N ASP A 26 4.59 26.51 -9.92
CA ASP A 26 4.68 27.80 -10.64
C ASP A 26 4.53 28.98 -9.67
N TYR A 27 3.50 28.92 -8.82
CA TYR A 27 3.21 29.95 -7.80
C TYR A 27 4.36 30.18 -6.81
N LEU A 28 5.04 29.10 -6.41
CA LEU A 28 6.17 29.12 -5.47
C LEU A 28 7.44 29.67 -6.13
N GLU A 29 7.73 29.25 -7.36
CA GLU A 29 8.90 29.73 -8.13
C GLU A 29 8.82 31.23 -8.41
N ASP A 30 7.64 31.76 -8.76
CA ASP A 30 7.40 33.20 -8.94
C ASP A 30 7.74 34.03 -7.69
N ARG A 31 7.84 33.38 -6.52
CA ARG A 31 8.16 34.00 -5.23
C ARG A 31 9.56 33.63 -4.72
N GLY A 32 10.34 32.91 -5.53
CA GLY A 32 11.68 32.45 -5.18
C GLY A 32 11.69 31.35 -4.10
N ASP A 33 10.60 30.61 -3.93
CA ASP A 33 10.56 29.48 -2.99
C ASP A 33 11.11 28.20 -3.66
N PRO A 34 12.20 27.60 -3.14
CA PRO A 34 12.82 26.41 -3.72
C PRO A 34 11.92 25.16 -3.71
N ARG A 35 10.80 25.18 -2.97
CA ARG A 35 9.80 24.11 -3.01
C ARG A 35 9.18 23.92 -4.40
N GLY A 36 9.05 24.98 -5.19
CA GLY A 36 8.49 24.85 -6.54
C GLY A 36 9.37 23.99 -7.44
N GLU A 37 10.67 24.27 -7.47
CA GLU A 37 11.65 23.44 -8.20
C GLU A 37 11.63 21.98 -7.70
N PHE A 38 11.60 21.79 -6.37
CA PHE A 38 11.54 20.46 -5.77
C PHE A 38 10.30 19.66 -6.19
N ILE A 39 9.13 20.32 -6.28
CA ILE A 39 7.89 19.68 -6.76
C ILE A 39 8.05 19.20 -8.19
N ARG A 40 8.57 20.04 -9.10
CA ARG A 40 8.77 19.63 -10.50
C ARG A 40 9.73 18.45 -10.60
N ILE A 41 10.85 18.50 -9.89
CA ILE A 41 11.85 17.42 -9.92
C ILE A 41 11.24 16.09 -9.48
N GLN A 42 10.50 16.06 -8.36
CA GLN A 42 9.90 14.81 -7.91
C GLN A 42 8.75 14.31 -8.80
N CYS A 43 7.97 15.22 -9.41
CA CYS A 43 6.96 14.85 -10.42
C CYS A 43 7.62 14.33 -11.72
N GLU A 44 8.79 14.84 -12.08
CA GLU A 44 9.51 14.35 -13.26
C GLU A 44 10.15 12.99 -12.97
N LEU A 45 10.74 12.82 -11.79
CA LEU A 45 11.31 11.55 -11.33
C LEU A 45 10.25 10.44 -11.16
N SER A 46 8.99 10.77 -10.87
CA SER A 46 7.89 9.79 -10.74
C SER A 46 7.49 9.18 -12.08
N ARG A 47 7.64 9.93 -13.17
CA ARG A 47 7.27 9.51 -14.54
C ARG A 47 8.39 8.75 -15.25
N ARG A 48 9.64 8.95 -14.82
CA ARG A 48 10.83 8.39 -15.48
C ARG A 48 11.17 6.97 -15.03
N GLN A 49 11.46 6.11 -16.00
CA GLN A 49 11.88 4.73 -15.76
C GLN A 49 13.29 4.66 -15.17
N ILE A 50 13.61 3.52 -14.56
CA ILE A 50 14.97 3.20 -14.12
C ILE A 50 15.86 3.09 -15.36
N GLY A 51 16.94 3.87 -15.42
CA GLY A 51 17.87 3.92 -16.56
C GLY A 51 17.73 5.14 -17.47
N ASP A 52 16.75 6.01 -17.22
CA ASP A 52 16.62 7.27 -17.95
C ASP A 52 17.86 8.18 -17.76
N PRO A 53 18.46 8.73 -18.84
CA PRO A 53 19.69 9.53 -18.77
C PRO A 53 19.60 10.80 -17.91
N LEU A 54 18.42 11.39 -17.77
CA LEU A 54 18.21 12.60 -16.96
C LEU A 54 17.97 12.28 -15.48
N ARG A 55 17.67 11.03 -15.14
CA ARG A 55 17.38 10.63 -13.77
C ARG A 55 18.53 10.90 -12.79
N PRO A 56 19.82 10.62 -13.11
CA PRO A 56 20.93 10.91 -12.20
C PRO A 56 21.05 12.39 -11.85
N GLU A 57 20.89 13.29 -12.83
CA GLU A 57 20.95 14.74 -12.63
C GLU A 57 19.79 15.22 -11.75
N LEU A 58 18.56 14.79 -12.07
CA LEU A 58 17.37 15.12 -11.29
C LEU A 58 17.48 14.60 -9.84
N THR A 59 18.00 13.39 -9.63
CA THR A 59 18.22 12.83 -8.29
C THR A 59 19.32 13.57 -7.52
N ALA A 60 20.39 14.01 -8.20
CA ALA A 60 21.41 14.84 -7.57
C ALA A 60 20.81 16.18 -7.11
N ARG A 61 20.02 16.83 -7.97
CA ARG A 61 19.37 18.10 -7.64
C ARG A 61 18.29 17.96 -6.55
N GLU A 62 17.50 16.89 -6.59
CA GLU A 62 16.57 16.52 -5.51
C GLU A 62 17.31 16.42 -4.17
N ARG A 63 18.48 15.76 -4.17
CA ARG A 63 19.29 15.58 -2.97
C ARG A 63 19.82 16.89 -2.42
N GLU A 64 20.33 17.78 -3.28
CA GLU A 64 20.79 19.11 -2.89
C GLU A 64 19.68 19.93 -2.21
N LEU A 65 18.49 19.95 -2.82
CA LEU A 65 17.33 20.67 -2.27
C LEU A 65 16.91 20.10 -0.91
N LEU A 66 16.89 18.78 -0.77
CA LEU A 66 16.58 18.13 0.50
C LEU A 66 17.63 18.43 1.57
N ASP A 67 18.92 18.37 1.23
CA ASP A 67 20.00 18.65 2.17
C ASP A 67 20.00 20.11 2.62
N ALA A 68 19.59 21.04 1.76
CA ALA A 68 19.48 22.46 2.09
C ALA A 68 18.20 22.83 2.85
N HIS A 69 17.06 22.21 2.54
CA HIS A 69 15.74 22.74 2.93
C HIS A 69 14.82 21.76 3.68
N ALA A 70 15.09 20.45 3.68
CA ALA A 70 14.16 19.48 4.27
C ALA A 70 13.89 19.75 5.76
N GLU A 71 14.89 20.22 6.51
CA GLU A 71 14.71 20.55 7.93
C GLU A 71 13.70 21.68 8.14
N THR A 72 13.76 22.73 7.33
CA THR A 72 12.80 23.84 7.38
C THR A 72 11.41 23.39 6.93
N TRP A 73 11.32 22.59 5.86
CA TRP A 73 10.03 22.11 5.35
C TRP A 73 9.33 21.12 6.28
N LEU A 74 10.10 20.36 7.08
CA LEU A 74 9.57 19.41 8.05
C LEU A 74 9.33 20.02 9.44
N ALA A 75 9.88 21.21 9.73
CA ALA A 75 9.76 21.85 11.05
C ALA A 75 8.30 21.99 11.55
N PRO A 76 7.32 22.42 10.73
CA PRO A 76 5.94 22.53 11.19
C PRO A 76 5.33 21.19 11.66
N LEU A 77 5.70 20.07 11.03
CA LEU A 77 5.25 18.75 11.48
C LEU A 77 5.87 18.35 12.81
N ARG A 78 7.16 18.68 13.02
CA ARG A 78 7.86 18.38 14.26
C ARG A 78 7.34 19.20 15.42
N GLU A 79 6.99 20.46 15.18
CA GLU A 79 6.31 21.34 16.15
C GLU A 79 4.94 20.78 16.55
N LEU A 80 4.24 20.12 15.63
CA LEU A 80 2.99 19.38 15.90
C LEU A 80 3.23 17.98 16.51
N GLY A 81 4.47 17.65 16.89
CA GLY A 81 4.82 16.41 17.57
C GLY A 81 5.04 15.20 16.66
N ALA A 82 5.15 15.37 15.34
CA ALA A 82 5.47 14.27 14.44
C ALA A 82 6.96 13.87 14.58
N ILE A 83 7.21 12.80 15.33
CA ILE A 83 8.56 12.26 15.56
C ILE A 83 8.94 11.33 14.40
N GLY A 84 10.19 11.41 13.94
CA GLY A 84 10.72 10.51 12.91
C GLY A 84 10.35 10.87 11.47
N VAL A 85 9.77 12.06 11.24
CA VAL A 85 9.61 12.62 9.89
C VAL A 85 10.98 12.87 9.26
N SER A 86 11.10 12.56 7.98
CA SER A 86 12.36 12.64 7.23
C SER A 86 12.08 12.97 5.76
N ALA A 87 13.14 13.13 4.96
CA ALA A 87 13.04 13.32 3.51
C ALA A 87 12.18 12.25 2.80
N ARG A 88 11.99 11.07 3.40
CA ARG A 88 11.14 10.00 2.85
C ARG A 88 9.63 10.32 2.86
N CYS A 89 9.23 11.34 3.60
CA CYS A 89 7.84 11.81 3.65
C CYS A 89 7.42 12.53 2.36
N PHE A 90 8.39 13.08 1.62
CA PHE A 90 8.12 13.78 0.36
C PHE A 90 7.87 12.81 -0.78
N ARG A 91 6.77 13.04 -1.49
CA ARG A 91 6.43 12.41 -2.77
C ARG A 91 5.90 13.50 -3.68
N ARG A 92 6.38 13.57 -4.92
CA ARG A 92 5.94 14.60 -5.90
C ARG A 92 5.99 16.02 -5.30
N GLY A 93 7.03 16.29 -4.53
CA GLY A 93 7.36 17.58 -3.94
C GLY A 93 6.73 17.93 -2.60
N LEU A 94 5.71 17.18 -2.18
CA LEU A 94 4.94 17.50 -0.98
C LEU A 94 4.94 16.33 -0.01
N ILE A 95 4.64 16.65 1.25
CA ILE A 95 4.51 15.66 2.31
C ILE A 95 3.24 14.87 2.05
N GLU A 96 3.41 13.61 1.61
CA GLU A 96 2.31 12.73 1.24
C GLU A 96 2.07 11.64 2.27
N ARG A 97 3.12 11.20 2.96
CA ARG A 97 3.03 10.18 4.01
C ARG A 97 3.87 10.54 5.23
N ILE A 98 3.29 10.39 6.41
CA ILE A 98 4.00 10.58 7.69
C ILE A 98 3.86 9.35 8.56
N LYS A 99 4.82 9.21 9.49
CA LYS A 99 4.75 8.28 10.62
C LYS A 99 4.66 9.10 11.89
N ILE A 100 3.74 8.74 12.79
CA ILE A 100 3.44 9.53 13.99
C ILE A 100 2.81 8.65 15.08
N GLU A 101 2.98 9.02 16.34
CA GLU A 101 2.25 8.39 17.44
C GLU A 101 0.75 8.69 17.34
N ALA A 102 -0.08 7.67 17.62
CA ALA A 102 -1.53 7.77 17.48
C ALA A 102 -2.13 8.88 18.35
N ASP A 103 -1.65 9.04 19.59
CA ASP A 103 -2.10 10.13 20.48
C ASP A 103 -1.82 11.51 19.91
N THR A 104 -0.63 11.72 19.36
CA THR A 104 -0.25 13.00 18.74
C THR A 104 -1.09 13.28 17.51
N PHE A 105 -1.34 12.27 16.67
CA PHE A 105 -2.22 12.42 15.51
C PHE A 105 -3.65 12.74 15.91
N LEU A 106 -4.20 12.06 16.93
CA LEU A 106 -5.54 12.33 17.45
C LEU A 106 -5.67 13.78 17.95
N ALA A 107 -4.62 14.32 18.57
CA ALA A 107 -4.60 15.70 19.04
C ALA A 107 -4.42 16.74 17.91
N ASN A 108 -3.75 16.37 16.81
CA ASN A 108 -3.28 17.33 15.80
C ASN A 108 -3.72 17.05 14.36
N SER A 109 -4.66 16.12 14.12
CA SER A 109 -5.06 15.71 12.75
C SER A 109 -5.46 16.90 11.86
N GLY A 110 -6.21 17.86 12.38
CA GLY A 110 -6.56 19.10 11.69
C GLY A 110 -5.33 19.96 11.34
N PRO A 111 -4.54 20.44 12.31
CA PRO A 111 -3.29 21.17 12.06
C PRO A 111 -2.31 20.44 11.13
N LEU A 112 -2.13 19.13 11.29
CA LEU A 112 -1.27 18.31 10.42
C LEU A 112 -1.76 18.37 8.96
N SER A 113 -3.07 18.25 8.75
CA SER A 113 -3.70 18.37 7.43
C SER A 113 -3.57 19.76 6.82
N ALA A 114 -3.39 20.79 7.66
CA ALA A 114 -3.19 22.16 7.22
C ALA A 114 -1.77 22.38 6.70
N VAL A 115 -0.76 21.95 7.47
CA VAL A 115 0.67 22.12 7.12
C VAL A 115 1.17 21.13 6.06
N ALA A 116 0.51 19.99 5.92
CA ALA A 116 0.78 18.98 4.90
C ALA A 116 -0.46 18.78 4.01
N PRO A 117 -0.68 19.66 3.02
CA PRO A 117 -1.92 19.64 2.23
C PRO A 117 -2.06 18.42 1.32
N ALA A 118 -0.95 17.76 0.97
CA ALA A 118 -0.95 16.52 0.22
C ALA A 118 -0.95 15.25 1.10
N LEU A 119 -1.15 15.39 2.42
CA LEU A 119 -1.07 14.26 3.37
C LEU A 119 -2.16 13.23 3.10
N TYR A 120 -1.78 12.19 2.36
CA TYR A 120 -2.66 11.11 1.95
C TYR A 120 -2.56 9.88 2.86
N GLY A 121 -1.36 9.60 3.38
CA GLY A 121 -1.09 8.41 4.19
C GLY A 121 -0.54 8.71 5.57
N VAL A 122 -1.05 8.02 6.58
CA VAL A 122 -0.56 8.15 7.96
C VAL A 122 -0.27 6.77 8.54
N GLU A 123 0.99 6.54 8.93
CA GLU A 123 1.40 5.40 9.74
C GLU A 123 1.29 5.76 11.23
N LEU A 124 0.37 5.11 11.93
CA LEU A 124 0.15 5.32 13.36
C LEU A 124 0.90 4.28 14.18
N ARG A 125 1.50 4.74 15.29
CA ARG A 125 2.17 3.90 16.29
C ARG A 125 1.44 3.97 17.62
N ASP A 126 1.59 2.92 18.43
CA ASP A 126 0.95 2.74 19.72
C ASP A 126 -0.58 2.88 19.68
N VAL A 127 -1.19 2.36 18.62
CA VAL A 127 -2.65 2.45 18.39
C VAL A 127 -3.44 1.72 19.47
N GLY A 128 -2.89 0.62 20.03
CA GLY A 128 -3.56 -0.21 21.04
C GLY A 128 -4.15 0.56 22.23
N ARG A 129 -3.45 1.59 22.73
CA ARG A 129 -3.91 2.42 23.87
C ARG A 129 -5.05 3.38 23.52
N VAL A 130 -5.29 3.65 22.24
CA VAL A 130 -6.22 4.69 21.77
C VAL A 130 -7.19 4.21 20.71
N VAL A 131 -7.40 2.90 20.59
CA VAL A 131 -8.27 2.30 19.56
C VAL A 131 -9.69 2.87 19.58
N ASP A 132 -10.27 3.06 20.77
CA ASP A 132 -11.63 3.60 20.89
C ASP A 132 -11.70 5.04 20.35
N ARG A 133 -10.74 5.90 20.71
CA ARG A 133 -10.65 7.28 20.19
C ARG A 133 -10.39 7.33 18.69
N LEU A 134 -9.56 6.42 18.18
CA LEU A 134 -9.32 6.31 16.73
C LEU A 134 -10.57 5.84 15.97
N ALA A 135 -11.39 4.98 16.59
CA ALA A 135 -12.64 4.52 16.01
C ALA A 135 -13.71 5.64 15.94
N GLU A 136 -13.62 6.65 16.81
CA GLU A 136 -14.52 7.81 16.83
C GLU A 136 -14.05 8.97 15.94
N LEU A 137 -12.78 8.98 15.53
CA LEU A 137 -12.18 10.08 14.78
C LEU A 137 -12.75 10.17 13.35
N SER A 138 -13.20 11.36 12.96
CA SER A 138 -13.37 11.72 11.55
C SER A 138 -12.03 12.17 10.97
N LEU A 139 -11.48 11.40 10.03
CA LEU A 139 -10.22 11.77 9.39
C LEU A 139 -10.40 13.00 8.48
N PRO A 140 -9.37 13.85 8.35
CA PRO A 140 -9.27 14.80 7.24
C PRO A 140 -9.55 14.12 5.90
N SER A 141 -10.28 14.80 5.00
CA SER A 141 -10.82 14.20 3.77
C SER A 141 -9.76 13.76 2.76
N GLN A 142 -8.55 14.35 2.83
CA GLN A 142 -7.43 13.97 1.96
C GLN A 142 -6.77 12.63 2.35
N ILE A 143 -7.01 12.12 3.56
CA ILE A 143 -6.38 10.89 4.04
C ILE A 143 -7.13 9.69 3.45
N GLY A 144 -6.52 9.05 2.45
CA GLY A 144 -7.01 7.81 1.85
C GLY A 144 -6.25 6.56 2.31
N CYS A 145 -5.12 6.72 3.01
CA CYS A 145 -4.28 5.62 3.45
C CYS A 145 -4.07 5.67 4.98
N LEU A 146 -4.42 4.59 5.66
CA LEU A 146 -4.14 4.41 7.08
C LEU A 146 -3.26 3.17 7.27
N ASP A 147 -2.09 3.36 7.88
CA ASP A 147 -1.18 2.26 8.19
C ASP A 147 -1.12 2.06 9.71
N LEU A 148 -1.68 0.95 10.17
CA LEU A 148 -1.67 0.51 11.56
C LEU A 148 -0.75 -0.71 11.73
N SER A 149 0.25 -0.88 10.88
CA SER A 149 1.19 -1.99 10.96
C SER A 149 2.00 -1.95 12.26
N SER A 150 2.33 -3.12 12.80
CA SER A 150 3.17 -3.26 14.01
C SER A 150 2.60 -2.54 15.24
N ASN A 151 1.30 -2.71 15.51
CA ASN A 151 0.60 -2.12 16.66
C ASN A 151 0.03 -3.17 17.65
N ARG A 152 0.33 -4.47 17.43
CA ARG A 152 -0.20 -5.60 18.23
C ARG A 152 -1.74 -5.59 18.30
N LEU A 153 -2.38 -5.25 17.20
CA LEU A 153 -3.84 -5.26 17.11
C LEU A 153 -4.36 -6.70 17.01
N GLY A 154 -5.42 -7.00 17.74
CA GLY A 154 -6.13 -8.28 17.72
C GLY A 154 -7.59 -8.15 17.26
N PRO A 155 -8.35 -9.26 17.20
CA PRO A 155 -9.77 -9.26 16.80
C PRO A 155 -10.63 -8.23 17.54
N GLU A 156 -10.43 -8.07 18.85
CA GLU A 156 -11.15 -7.12 19.69
C GLU A 156 -10.91 -5.65 19.29
N HIS A 157 -9.73 -5.35 18.75
CA HIS A 157 -9.41 -4.02 18.24
C HIS A 157 -10.12 -3.78 16.90
N ILE A 158 -10.14 -4.78 16.01
CA ILE A 158 -10.87 -4.69 14.74
C ILE A 158 -12.39 -4.53 14.97
N ALA A 159 -12.97 -5.21 15.96
CA ALA A 159 -14.38 -5.07 16.30
C ALA A 159 -14.79 -3.63 16.69
N ARG A 160 -13.84 -2.81 17.17
CA ARG A 160 -14.01 -1.38 17.41
C ARG A 160 -13.78 -0.57 16.15
N LEU A 161 -12.63 -0.77 15.49
CA LEU A 161 -12.24 -0.01 14.31
C LEU A 161 -13.22 -0.18 13.14
N LYS A 162 -13.90 -1.32 13.01
CA LYS A 162 -14.89 -1.57 11.95
C LYS A 162 -16.13 -0.65 12.00
N LYS A 163 -16.28 0.13 13.07
CA LYS A 163 -17.37 1.10 13.25
C LYS A 163 -16.97 2.52 12.87
N ALA A 164 -15.71 2.74 12.50
CA ALA A 164 -15.17 4.06 12.33
C ALA A 164 -15.69 4.76 11.07
N PRO A 165 -15.89 6.09 11.10
CA PRO A 165 -16.42 6.83 9.96
C PRO A 165 -15.46 6.81 8.76
N TRP A 166 -14.15 6.73 9.01
CA TRP A 166 -13.13 6.72 7.96
C TRP A 166 -13.17 5.48 7.04
N ILE A 167 -13.89 4.42 7.39
CA ILE A 167 -14.12 3.26 6.51
C ILE A 167 -14.76 3.69 5.18
N GLN A 168 -15.56 4.75 5.18
CA GLN A 168 -16.23 5.26 3.99
C GLN A 168 -15.28 5.96 3.01
N GLN A 169 -14.09 6.38 3.47
CA GLN A 169 -13.13 7.14 2.65
C GLN A 169 -11.83 6.37 2.33
N LEU A 170 -11.40 5.42 3.17
CA LEU A 170 -10.10 4.78 2.98
C LEU A 170 -10.03 3.97 1.68
N GLU A 171 -8.95 4.20 0.95
CA GLU A 171 -8.54 3.49 -0.26
C GLU A 171 -7.43 2.46 0.03
N GLU A 172 -6.60 2.71 1.05
CA GLU A 172 -5.54 1.79 1.48
C GLU A 172 -5.61 1.57 2.99
N PHE A 173 -5.56 0.30 3.40
CA PHE A 173 -5.49 -0.08 4.80
C PHE A 173 -4.38 -1.11 5.04
N CYS A 174 -3.38 -0.70 5.82
CA CYS A 174 -2.23 -1.54 6.15
C CYS A 174 -2.30 -1.99 7.61
N LEU A 175 -2.26 -3.32 7.81
CA LEU A 175 -2.38 -3.98 9.10
C LEU A 175 -1.26 -5.01 9.29
N THR A 176 -0.14 -4.88 8.57
CA THR A 176 0.95 -5.85 8.58
C THR A 176 1.58 -5.95 9.97
N PHE A 177 2.04 -7.13 10.40
CA PHE A 177 2.66 -7.35 11.71
C PHE A 177 1.73 -7.01 12.88
N ASN A 178 0.53 -7.56 12.89
CA ASN A 178 -0.38 -7.53 14.05
C ASN A 178 -0.78 -8.97 14.42
N GLU A 179 -1.84 -9.14 15.22
CA GLU A 179 -2.26 -10.42 15.82
C GLU A 179 -3.74 -10.70 15.49
N LEU A 180 -4.17 -10.38 14.27
CA LEU A 180 -5.58 -10.46 13.87
C LEU A 180 -6.14 -11.89 13.86
N GLY A 181 -5.33 -12.87 13.45
CA GLY A 181 -5.81 -14.22 13.17
C GLY A 181 -6.97 -14.28 12.16
N ASP A 182 -7.60 -15.46 12.04
CA ASP A 182 -8.76 -15.61 11.17
C ASP A 182 -9.96 -14.78 11.66
N GLN A 183 -10.20 -14.75 12.96
CA GLN A 183 -11.32 -14.03 13.57
C GLN A 183 -11.28 -12.53 13.27
N GLY A 184 -10.12 -11.88 13.45
CA GLY A 184 -9.98 -10.44 13.21
C GLY A 184 -10.18 -10.06 11.75
N VAL A 185 -9.75 -10.91 10.81
CA VAL A 185 -9.92 -10.65 9.38
C VAL A 185 -11.37 -10.91 8.91
N VAL A 186 -12.03 -11.94 9.44
CA VAL A 186 -13.46 -12.16 9.20
C VAL A 186 -14.27 -10.99 9.74
N GLU A 187 -13.92 -10.48 10.92
CA GLU A 187 -14.54 -9.31 11.53
C GLU A 187 -14.31 -8.03 10.69
N LEU A 188 -13.09 -7.83 10.18
CA LEU A 188 -12.76 -6.74 9.24
C LEU A 188 -13.63 -6.80 7.98
N ALA A 189 -13.79 -8.00 7.41
CA ALA A 189 -14.56 -8.24 6.18
C ALA A 189 -16.09 -8.26 6.41
N SER A 190 -16.54 -8.17 7.66
CA SER A 190 -17.98 -8.17 8.00
C SER A 190 -18.70 -6.85 7.68
N VAL A 191 -17.94 -5.81 7.32
CA VAL A 191 -18.48 -4.48 6.95
C VAL A 191 -18.05 -4.10 5.54
N ALA A 192 -18.81 -3.19 4.92
CA ALA A 192 -18.51 -2.70 3.58
C ALA A 192 -17.37 -1.66 3.62
N TRP A 193 -16.39 -1.86 2.75
CA TRP A 193 -15.28 -0.94 2.51
C TRP A 193 -15.42 -0.35 1.09
N PRO A 194 -16.28 0.67 0.90
CA PRO A 194 -16.74 1.08 -0.43
C PRO A 194 -15.63 1.59 -1.36
N ARG A 195 -14.53 2.10 -0.79
CA ARG A 195 -13.41 2.66 -1.54
C ARG A 195 -12.11 1.86 -1.43
N LEU A 196 -12.05 0.84 -0.58
CA LEU A 196 -10.80 0.13 -0.31
C LEU A 196 -10.31 -0.61 -1.56
N ARG A 197 -9.08 -0.30 -1.96
CA ARG A 197 -8.38 -0.89 -3.11
C ARG A 197 -7.15 -1.68 -2.69
N VAL A 198 -6.48 -1.26 -1.62
CA VAL A 198 -5.26 -1.90 -1.13
C VAL A 198 -5.45 -2.38 0.30
N LEU A 199 -5.20 -3.66 0.52
CA LEU A 199 -5.27 -4.27 1.85
C LEU A 199 -3.99 -5.08 2.11
N ALA A 200 -3.23 -4.68 3.14
CA ALA A 200 -2.02 -5.38 3.55
C ALA A 200 -2.23 -6.05 4.92
N LEU A 201 -2.17 -7.38 4.92
CA LEU A 201 -2.46 -8.25 6.06
C LEU A 201 -1.28 -9.19 6.39
N GLY A 202 -0.06 -8.88 5.92
CA GLY A 202 1.09 -9.75 6.13
C GLY A 202 1.43 -9.96 7.61
N ARG A 203 1.90 -11.16 7.98
CA ARG A 203 2.28 -11.53 9.36
C ARG A 203 1.21 -11.18 10.41
N ASN A 204 0.07 -11.86 10.34
CA ASN A 204 -1.06 -11.69 11.24
C ASN A 204 -1.57 -13.00 11.86
N GLY A 205 -0.88 -14.13 11.61
CA GLY A 205 -1.35 -15.45 12.05
C GLY A 205 -2.61 -15.90 11.32
N ILE A 206 -2.80 -15.45 10.08
CA ILE A 206 -4.01 -15.73 9.29
C ILE A 206 -3.95 -17.14 8.71
N GLY A 207 -5.01 -17.90 8.95
CA GLY A 207 -5.20 -19.26 8.44
C GLY A 207 -6.07 -19.31 7.19
N PRO A 208 -6.49 -20.51 6.77
CA PRO A 208 -7.28 -20.67 5.56
C PRO A 208 -8.70 -20.10 5.66
N GLN A 209 -9.26 -19.84 6.86
CA GLN A 209 -10.67 -19.41 6.97
C GLN A 209 -10.87 -17.97 6.53
N ALA A 210 -9.94 -17.08 6.89
CA ALA A 210 -10.03 -15.68 6.51
C ALA A 210 -9.81 -15.41 5.01
N ALA A 211 -9.14 -16.31 4.28
CA ALA A 211 -8.85 -16.12 2.87
C ALA A 211 -10.13 -15.92 2.02
N ALA A 212 -11.20 -16.65 2.35
CA ALA A 212 -12.51 -16.48 1.70
C ALA A 212 -13.16 -15.14 2.04
N ALA A 213 -13.07 -14.71 3.31
CA ALA A 213 -13.66 -13.47 3.78
C ALA A 213 -13.01 -12.25 3.10
N VAL A 214 -11.68 -12.24 3.00
CA VAL A 214 -10.94 -11.19 2.28
C VAL A 214 -11.23 -11.23 0.79
N GLY A 215 -11.28 -12.42 0.18
CA GLY A 215 -11.61 -12.57 -1.25
C GLY A 215 -13.03 -12.13 -1.61
N ALA A 216 -13.92 -11.94 -0.62
CA ALA A 216 -15.27 -11.42 -0.80
C ALA A 216 -15.38 -9.89 -0.68
N LEU A 217 -14.30 -9.19 -0.30
CA LEU A 217 -14.30 -7.73 -0.27
C LEU A 217 -14.41 -7.17 -1.70
N PRO A 218 -15.38 -6.28 -1.97
CA PRO A 218 -15.55 -5.72 -3.30
C PRO A 218 -14.43 -4.76 -3.66
N GLY A 219 -13.96 -4.84 -4.90
CA GLY A 219 -13.16 -3.76 -5.50
C GLY A 219 -11.71 -3.70 -5.08
N LEU A 220 -11.19 -4.68 -4.31
CA LEU A 220 -9.77 -4.80 -4.03
C LEU A 220 -8.97 -4.95 -5.33
N ARG A 221 -7.90 -4.17 -5.43
CA ARG A 221 -6.91 -4.17 -6.51
C ARG A 221 -5.59 -4.79 -6.08
N SER A 222 -5.18 -4.58 -4.84
CA SER A 222 -3.94 -5.12 -4.28
C SER A 222 -4.23 -5.77 -2.93
N LEU A 223 -3.85 -7.05 -2.80
CA LEU A 223 -3.99 -7.82 -1.58
C LEU A 223 -2.65 -8.45 -1.23
N SER A 224 -2.19 -8.18 -0.01
CA SER A 224 -1.02 -8.83 0.55
C SER A 224 -1.39 -9.64 1.79
N MET A 225 -1.09 -10.93 1.77
CA MET A 225 -1.26 -11.84 2.90
C MET A 225 0.05 -12.55 3.24
N LEU A 226 1.20 -11.99 2.86
CA LEU A 226 2.50 -12.63 3.03
C LEU A 226 2.75 -13.12 4.46
N LEU A 227 3.55 -14.18 4.60
CA LEU A 227 3.99 -14.69 5.90
C LEU A 227 2.82 -15.01 6.86
N ASN A 228 1.74 -15.58 6.32
CA ASN A 228 0.60 -16.11 7.07
C ASN A 228 0.41 -17.61 6.73
N PRO A 229 0.07 -18.47 7.69
CA PRO A 229 -0.11 -19.91 7.47
C PRO A 229 -1.42 -20.26 6.72
N LEU A 230 -1.59 -19.75 5.50
CA LEU A 230 -2.80 -19.98 4.69
C LEU A 230 -2.94 -21.43 4.24
N GLY A 231 -1.83 -22.07 3.88
CA GLY A 231 -1.85 -23.42 3.34
C GLY A 231 -2.48 -23.52 1.94
N PRO A 232 -2.51 -24.72 1.35
CA PRO A 232 -3.17 -24.97 0.07
C PRO A 232 -4.67 -24.66 0.10
N GLU A 233 -5.33 -24.90 1.25
CA GLU A 233 -6.75 -24.62 1.44
C GLU A 233 -7.06 -23.11 1.36
N GLY A 234 -6.25 -22.26 2.01
CA GLY A 234 -6.44 -20.81 1.97
C GLY A 234 -6.30 -20.26 0.55
N ALA A 235 -5.30 -20.73 -0.20
CA ALA A 235 -5.13 -20.37 -1.60
C ALA A 235 -6.32 -20.80 -2.47
N ALA A 236 -6.84 -22.01 -2.27
CA ALA A 236 -8.01 -22.50 -2.99
C ALA A 236 -9.28 -21.69 -2.67
N ARG A 237 -9.48 -21.30 -1.41
CA ARG A 237 -10.59 -20.44 -0.98
C ARG A 237 -10.52 -19.05 -1.59
N LEU A 238 -9.33 -18.44 -1.60
CA LEU A 238 -9.12 -17.16 -2.28
C LEU A 238 -9.38 -17.28 -3.79
N ALA A 239 -8.84 -18.32 -4.43
CA ALA A 239 -9.03 -18.61 -5.84
C ALA A 239 -10.51 -18.79 -6.24
N GLY A 240 -11.33 -19.37 -5.35
CA GLY A 240 -12.76 -19.57 -5.54
C GLY A 240 -13.65 -18.42 -5.07
N SER A 241 -13.08 -17.32 -4.58
CA SER A 241 -13.85 -16.22 -4.03
C SER A 241 -14.55 -15.39 -5.12
N PRO A 242 -15.78 -14.90 -4.88
CA PRO A 242 -16.62 -14.34 -5.94
C PRO A 242 -16.19 -12.95 -6.43
N ARG A 243 -15.29 -12.25 -5.73
CA ARG A 243 -14.96 -10.83 -6.02
C ARG A 243 -13.48 -10.56 -6.28
N VAL A 244 -12.68 -11.60 -6.52
CA VAL A 244 -11.25 -11.45 -6.82
C VAL A 244 -10.96 -11.06 -8.29
N GLU A 245 -12.00 -10.83 -9.10
CA GLU A 245 -11.87 -10.42 -10.50
C GLU A 245 -11.21 -9.05 -10.69
N SER A 246 -11.33 -8.16 -9.71
CA SER A 246 -10.69 -6.85 -9.73
C SER A 246 -9.23 -6.88 -9.30
N LEU A 247 -8.74 -8.00 -8.75
CA LEU A 247 -7.43 -8.08 -8.15
C LEU A 247 -6.35 -8.05 -9.23
N GLU A 248 -5.45 -7.07 -9.12
CA GLU A 248 -4.34 -6.83 -10.03
C GLU A 248 -3.00 -7.23 -9.41
N GLU A 249 -2.89 -7.15 -8.09
CA GLU A 249 -1.70 -7.53 -7.34
C GLU A 249 -2.05 -8.47 -6.19
N LEU A 250 -1.33 -9.59 -6.12
CA LEU A 250 -1.49 -10.59 -5.08
C LEU A 250 -0.13 -11.01 -4.51
N ASP A 251 0.08 -10.77 -3.23
CA ASP A 251 1.27 -11.22 -2.51
C ASP A 251 0.92 -12.32 -1.51
N LEU A 252 1.37 -13.54 -1.82
CA LEU A 252 1.24 -14.74 -1.01
C LEU A 252 2.62 -15.30 -0.63
N ALA A 253 3.67 -14.47 -0.58
CA ALA A 253 5.00 -14.94 -0.24
C ALA A 253 5.03 -15.62 1.13
N ALA A 254 5.66 -16.79 1.19
CA ALA A 254 5.84 -17.58 2.40
C ALA A 254 4.52 -17.85 3.15
N THR A 255 3.48 -18.27 2.43
CA THR A 255 2.17 -18.62 3.00
C THR A 255 1.85 -20.12 2.99
N ALA A 256 2.86 -20.94 2.65
CA ALA A 256 2.80 -22.39 2.61
C ALA A 256 1.68 -22.94 1.70
N ILE A 257 1.39 -22.28 0.57
CA ILE A 257 0.32 -22.73 -0.33
C ILE A 257 0.62 -24.05 -1.02
N GLN A 258 1.91 -24.45 -1.09
CA GLN A 258 2.38 -25.67 -1.73
C GLN A 258 1.94 -25.78 -3.20
N SER A 259 2.21 -26.93 -3.82
CA SER A 259 1.83 -27.23 -5.20
C SER A 259 0.32 -27.14 -5.44
N GLN A 260 -0.50 -27.65 -4.51
CA GLN A 260 -1.95 -27.65 -4.66
C GLN A 260 -2.54 -26.24 -4.69
N GLY A 261 -2.10 -25.36 -3.79
CA GLY A 261 -2.56 -23.98 -3.76
C GLY A 261 -2.12 -23.18 -4.99
N ALA A 262 -0.90 -23.39 -5.47
CA ALA A 262 -0.41 -22.75 -6.69
C ALA A 262 -1.24 -23.13 -7.93
N VAL A 263 -1.56 -24.42 -8.08
CA VAL A 263 -2.43 -24.91 -9.17
C VAL A 263 -3.87 -24.39 -9.01
N ALA A 264 -4.39 -24.30 -7.78
CA ALA A 264 -5.72 -23.75 -7.52
C ALA A 264 -5.82 -22.27 -7.95
N LEU A 265 -4.80 -21.46 -7.64
CA LEU A 265 -4.70 -20.08 -8.10
C LEU A 265 -4.64 -20.02 -9.64
N ALA A 266 -3.78 -20.83 -10.26
CA ALA A 266 -3.59 -20.85 -11.71
C ALA A 266 -4.87 -21.21 -12.48
N ARG A 267 -5.70 -22.09 -11.92
CA ARG A 267 -6.99 -22.51 -12.49
C ARG A 267 -8.16 -21.61 -12.09
N SER A 268 -7.93 -20.57 -11.30
CA SER A 268 -8.99 -19.65 -10.87
C SER A 268 -9.60 -18.94 -12.07
N GLY A 269 -10.91 -19.09 -12.25
CA GLY A 269 -11.68 -18.30 -13.21
C GLY A 269 -11.87 -16.84 -12.79
N GLY A 270 -11.58 -16.50 -11.52
CA GLY A 270 -11.72 -15.16 -10.96
C GLY A 270 -10.46 -14.31 -11.12
N LEU A 271 -9.26 -14.85 -10.92
CA LEU A 271 -8.00 -14.09 -10.89
C LEU A 271 -7.48 -13.64 -12.27
N LYS A 272 -8.36 -13.26 -13.21
CA LYS A 272 -8.00 -12.93 -14.60
C LYS A 272 -7.29 -11.59 -14.77
N SER A 273 -7.50 -10.65 -13.85
CA SER A 273 -6.93 -9.31 -13.91
C SER A 273 -5.54 -9.19 -13.28
N LEU A 274 -4.98 -10.29 -12.76
CA LEU A 274 -3.67 -10.26 -12.11
C LEU A 274 -2.59 -9.80 -13.09
N LYS A 275 -1.82 -8.81 -12.63
CA LYS A 275 -0.62 -8.27 -13.27
C LYS A 275 0.62 -8.58 -12.44
N ARG A 276 0.50 -8.63 -11.12
CA ARG A 276 1.62 -8.90 -10.22
C ARG A 276 1.29 -10.02 -9.24
N LEU A 277 2.15 -11.02 -9.20
CA LEU A 277 1.97 -12.18 -8.34
C LEU A 277 3.28 -12.51 -7.62
N ASN A 278 3.23 -12.58 -6.30
CA ASN A 278 4.38 -13.01 -5.49
C ASN A 278 4.05 -14.35 -4.82
N LEU A 279 4.71 -15.42 -5.27
CA LEU A 279 4.61 -16.77 -4.69
C LEU A 279 5.96 -17.23 -4.09
N ARG A 280 6.86 -16.30 -3.77
CA ARG A 280 8.16 -16.61 -3.18
C ARG A 280 8.02 -17.50 -1.94
N GLY A 281 8.82 -18.55 -1.84
CA GLY A 281 8.95 -19.33 -0.59
C GLY A 281 7.73 -20.15 -0.21
N ASN A 282 7.01 -20.73 -1.18
CA ASN A 282 5.77 -21.46 -0.93
C ASN A 282 5.89 -22.99 -1.02
N GLY A 283 7.10 -23.51 -1.26
CA GLY A 283 7.33 -24.96 -1.38
C GLY A 283 6.65 -25.56 -2.61
N ILE A 284 6.55 -24.81 -3.71
CA ILE A 284 5.93 -25.27 -4.95
C ILE A 284 6.92 -26.18 -5.68
N ALA A 285 6.49 -27.41 -5.98
CA ALA A 285 7.28 -28.38 -6.72
C ALA A 285 7.33 -28.07 -8.23
N GLU A 286 8.36 -28.58 -8.90
CA GLU A 286 8.60 -28.37 -10.33
C GLU A 286 7.39 -28.74 -11.21
N SER A 287 6.77 -29.89 -10.96
CA SER A 287 5.62 -30.36 -11.74
C SER A 287 4.45 -29.37 -11.69
N ALA A 288 4.19 -28.79 -10.52
CA ALA A 288 3.15 -27.80 -10.33
C ALA A 288 3.50 -26.44 -10.93
N LEU A 289 4.77 -26.06 -10.97
CA LEU A 289 5.21 -24.86 -11.69
C LEU A 289 5.04 -25.01 -13.21
N ARG A 290 5.35 -26.20 -13.75
CA ARG A 290 5.10 -26.51 -15.17
C ARG A 290 3.61 -26.44 -15.49
N GLU A 291 2.77 -26.97 -14.61
CA GLU A 291 1.32 -26.89 -14.74
C GLU A 291 0.80 -25.46 -14.61
N LEU A 292 1.24 -24.71 -13.61
CA LEU A 292 0.88 -23.29 -13.44
C LEU A 292 1.17 -22.51 -14.72
N ALA A 293 2.36 -22.67 -15.30
CA ALA A 293 2.75 -22.01 -16.54
C ALA A 293 1.85 -22.37 -17.74
N SER A 294 1.32 -23.60 -17.78
CA SER A 294 0.49 -24.07 -18.89
C SER A 294 -0.98 -23.69 -18.76
N VAL A 295 -1.51 -23.59 -17.53
CA VAL A 295 -2.96 -23.37 -17.30
C VAL A 295 -3.32 -21.95 -16.91
N CYS A 296 -2.37 -21.14 -16.42
CA CYS A 296 -2.71 -19.82 -15.88
C CYS A 296 -3.19 -18.85 -16.97
N PRO A 297 -4.29 -18.10 -16.74
CA PRO A 297 -4.81 -17.13 -17.70
C PRO A 297 -4.07 -15.78 -17.67
N TRP A 298 -3.09 -15.62 -16.78
CA TRP A 298 -2.51 -14.33 -16.44
C TRP A 298 -1.58 -13.80 -17.54
N ASN A 299 -1.57 -12.47 -17.66
CA ASN A 299 -0.55 -11.71 -18.38
C ASN A 299 0.20 -10.84 -17.37
N LEU A 300 1.17 -11.45 -16.68
CA LEU A 300 1.86 -10.83 -15.56
C LEU A 300 2.94 -9.87 -16.06
N THR A 301 3.08 -8.74 -15.37
CA THR A 301 4.26 -7.85 -15.44
C THR A 301 5.25 -8.14 -14.32
N TYR A 302 4.86 -8.92 -13.31
CA TYR A 302 5.73 -9.36 -12.22
C TYR A 302 5.28 -10.72 -11.67
N LEU A 303 6.20 -11.67 -11.59
CA LEU A 303 6.03 -12.99 -11.00
C LEU A 303 7.27 -13.38 -10.18
N ASP A 304 7.16 -13.41 -8.86
CA ASP A 304 8.26 -13.86 -7.99
C ASP A 304 8.06 -15.31 -7.55
N LEU A 305 8.97 -16.19 -8.00
CA LEU A 305 9.00 -17.61 -7.69
C LEU A 305 10.23 -18.02 -6.87
N ARG A 306 11.04 -17.07 -6.39
CA ARG A 306 12.25 -17.37 -5.59
C ARG A 306 11.92 -18.29 -4.42
N SER A 307 12.87 -19.10 -4.00
CA SER A 307 12.70 -20.06 -2.89
C SER A 307 11.56 -21.08 -3.14
N ASN A 308 11.33 -21.46 -4.40
CA ASN A 308 10.58 -22.66 -4.81
C ASN A 308 11.47 -23.58 -5.67
N ALA A 309 10.97 -24.74 -6.10
CA ALA A 309 11.73 -25.70 -6.91
C ALA A 309 11.77 -25.32 -8.41
N THR A 310 12.45 -24.21 -8.75
CA THR A 310 12.44 -23.63 -10.12
C THR A 310 13.49 -24.20 -11.08
N GLY A 311 14.55 -24.84 -10.57
CA GLY A 311 15.75 -25.19 -11.35
C GLY A 311 15.48 -25.89 -12.70
N PRO A 312 14.86 -27.08 -12.73
CA PRO A 312 14.67 -27.83 -13.98
C PRO A 312 13.57 -27.28 -14.90
N VAL A 313 12.64 -26.45 -14.38
CA VAL A 313 11.54 -25.85 -15.15
C VAL A 313 11.83 -24.41 -15.59
N ARG A 314 13.01 -23.89 -15.27
CA ARG A 314 13.42 -22.50 -15.51
C ARG A 314 13.13 -22.02 -16.94
N GLN A 315 13.55 -22.79 -17.94
CA GLN A 315 13.36 -22.44 -19.36
C GLN A 315 11.89 -22.35 -19.75
N VAL A 316 11.03 -23.21 -19.19
CA VAL A 316 9.58 -23.18 -19.44
C VAL A 316 8.96 -21.92 -18.83
N LEU A 317 9.40 -21.55 -17.62
CA LEU A 317 8.92 -20.35 -16.95
C LEU A 317 9.39 -19.08 -17.68
N GLU A 318 10.66 -19.01 -18.09
CA GLU A 318 11.22 -17.90 -18.86
C GLU A 318 10.50 -17.76 -20.21
N ALA A 319 10.23 -18.87 -20.91
CA ALA A 319 9.46 -18.85 -22.16
C ALA A 319 8.01 -18.37 -21.96
N ARG A 320 7.37 -18.67 -20.82
CA ARG A 320 5.98 -18.28 -20.54
C ARG A 320 5.84 -16.83 -20.05
N PHE A 321 6.76 -16.37 -19.21
CA PHE A 321 6.63 -15.13 -18.44
C PHE A 321 7.66 -14.05 -18.80
N GLY A 322 8.75 -14.40 -19.50
CA GLY A 322 9.77 -13.44 -19.94
C GLY A 322 10.28 -12.55 -18.80
N ASP A 323 10.33 -11.24 -19.07
CA ASP A 323 10.85 -10.21 -18.15
C ASP A 323 10.04 -10.05 -16.86
N ALA A 324 8.81 -10.59 -16.80
CA ALA A 324 8.02 -10.55 -15.58
C ALA A 324 8.61 -11.44 -14.47
N LEU A 325 9.43 -12.43 -14.83
CA LEU A 325 9.83 -13.49 -13.93
C LEU A 325 11.05 -13.14 -13.04
N VAL A 326 10.90 -13.37 -11.75
CA VAL A 326 11.96 -13.25 -10.73
C VAL A 326 12.17 -14.62 -10.08
N MET A 327 13.36 -15.20 -10.22
CA MET A 327 13.71 -16.55 -9.75
C MET A 327 15.05 -16.63 -9.04
#